data_AF-A0A3C0BMN4-F1
#
_entry.id   AF-A0A3C0BMN4-F1
#
_cell.length_a   1.000
_cell.length_b   1.000
_cell.length_c   1.000
_cell.angle_alpha   90.00
_cell.angle_beta   90.00
_cell.angle_gamma   90.00
#
_symmetry.space_group_name_H-M   'P 1'
#
loop_
_entity.id
_entity.type
_entity.pdbx_description
1 polymer ?
#
loop_
_entity_poly.entity_id
_entity_poly.type
_entity_poly.pdbx_seq_one_letter_code
_entity_poly.pdbx_strand_id
1 'polypeptide(L)'
;DSAKAIAIMAVNPGDLWDYALGGTGKSMPVAVTPLPIVAITTTAGTGSEVDGVGVITNEATHEKMGVGGECVFPKLAVVDPELMTTVPSKLTAYQGFDALFHSLEGYISKKANLMSDMYALTAVENVGRYLARA
;
A
#
# COMPACT_ATOMS: atom_id res chain seq x y z
N ASP A 1 0.89 6.09 -0.55
CA ASP A 1 2.38 6.06 -0.62
C ASP A 1 3.02 7.42 -0.40
N SER A 2 2.78 8.42 -1.25
CA SER A 2 3.41 9.74 -1.10
C SER A 2 3.16 10.39 0.27
N ALA A 3 1.95 10.26 0.83
CA ALA A 3 1.66 10.74 2.19
C ALA A 3 2.55 10.09 3.27
N LYS A 4 2.89 8.79 3.12
CA LYS A 4 3.81 8.09 4.03
C LYS A 4 5.23 8.65 3.92
N ALA A 5 5.70 8.86 2.70
CA ALA A 5 7.00 9.48 2.44
C ALA A 5 7.08 10.92 3.00
N ILE A 6 6.04 11.73 2.75
CA ILE A 6 5.95 13.10 3.28
C ILE A 6 5.93 13.09 4.82
N ALA A 7 5.19 12.18 5.45
CA ALA A 7 5.14 12.07 6.91
C ALA A 7 6.51 11.74 7.52
N ILE A 8 7.31 10.90 6.86
CA ILE A 8 8.70 10.60 7.27
C ILE A 8 9.55 11.87 7.14
N MET A 9 9.57 12.46 5.94
CA MET A 9 10.45 13.59 5.62
C MET A 9 10.06 14.91 6.31
N ALA A 10 8.86 15.03 6.84
CA ALA A 10 8.44 16.19 7.61
C ALA A 10 9.20 16.33 8.94
N VAL A 11 9.75 15.24 9.48
CA VAL A 11 10.38 15.22 10.82
C VAL A 11 11.72 14.48 10.88
N ASN A 12 12.09 13.77 9.83
CA ASN A 12 13.37 13.07 9.72
C ASN A 12 14.32 13.82 8.76
N PRO A 13 15.62 13.96 9.11
CA PRO A 13 16.59 14.66 8.29
C PRO A 13 17.03 13.84 7.06
N GLY A 14 17.80 14.44 6.15
CA GLY A 14 18.39 13.74 5.01
C GLY A 14 17.50 13.71 3.77
N ASP A 15 17.75 12.76 2.87
CA ASP A 15 16.98 12.55 1.65
C ASP A 15 16.02 11.36 1.81
N LEU A 16 14.87 11.38 1.13
CA LEU A 16 13.92 10.27 1.17
C LEU A 16 14.55 8.93 0.77
N TRP A 17 15.48 8.96 -0.21
CA TRP A 17 16.14 7.76 -0.71
C TRP A 17 17.12 7.14 0.29
N ASP A 18 17.54 7.89 1.32
CA ASP A 18 18.30 7.33 2.45
C ASP A 18 17.48 6.27 3.20
N TYR A 19 16.15 6.40 3.19
CA TYR A 19 15.20 5.50 3.87
C TYR A 19 14.64 4.38 2.97
N ALA A 20 15.04 4.31 1.70
CA ALA A 20 14.61 3.24 0.80
C ALA A 20 15.19 1.88 1.23
N LEU A 21 14.33 0.85 1.24
CA LEU A 21 14.62 -0.49 1.78
C LEU A 21 15.46 -1.37 0.85
N GLY A 22 15.92 -0.84 -0.29
CA GLY A 22 16.68 -1.58 -1.29
C GLY A 22 17.21 -0.70 -2.43
N GLY A 23 17.78 -1.34 -3.45
CA GLY A 23 18.42 -0.65 -4.58
C GLY A 23 19.65 0.15 -4.16
N THR A 24 19.79 1.37 -4.67
CA THR A 24 20.78 2.35 -4.21
C THR A 24 20.40 3.05 -2.89
N GLY A 25 19.27 2.67 -2.29
CA GLY A 25 18.84 3.16 -0.97
C GLY A 25 19.78 2.74 0.15
N LYS A 26 19.82 3.53 1.23
CA LYS A 26 20.72 3.28 2.38
C LYS A 26 20.07 2.46 3.50
N SER A 27 18.77 2.14 3.39
CA SER A 27 17.99 1.45 4.43
C SER A 27 18.17 2.06 5.82
N MET A 28 18.29 3.39 5.91
CA MET A 28 18.44 4.07 7.18
C MET A 28 17.15 3.90 8.02
N PRO A 29 17.28 3.71 9.34
CA PRO A 29 16.11 3.63 10.21
C PRO A 29 15.42 5.00 10.31
N VAL A 30 14.10 5.01 10.33
CA VAL A 30 13.29 6.19 10.63
C VAL A 30 13.37 6.45 12.15
N ALA A 31 14.24 7.38 12.54
CA ALA A 31 14.58 7.61 13.96
C ALA A 31 13.54 8.45 14.70
N VAL A 32 12.89 9.39 14.01
CA VAL A 32 11.83 10.24 14.57
C VAL A 32 10.47 9.72 14.08
N THR A 33 9.53 9.52 15.01
CA THR A 33 8.18 9.08 14.68
C THR A 33 7.54 10.00 13.64
N PRO A 34 7.16 9.48 12.45
CA PRO A 34 6.50 10.26 11.40
C PRO A 34 5.21 10.93 11.84
N LEU A 35 4.80 11.98 11.11
CA LEU A 35 3.50 12.60 11.33
C LEU A 35 2.35 11.58 11.16
N PRO A 36 1.25 11.70 11.94
CA PRO A 36 0.12 10.79 11.82
C PRO A 36 -0.56 10.96 10.46
N ILE A 37 -1.00 9.84 9.87
CA ILE A 37 -1.65 9.80 8.56
C ILE A 37 -3.11 9.37 8.74
N VAL A 38 -4.02 10.11 8.10
CA VAL A 38 -5.40 9.68 7.86
C VAL A 38 -5.50 9.37 6.38
N ALA A 39 -5.79 8.11 6.04
CA ALA A 39 -5.93 7.66 4.67
C ALA A 39 -7.42 7.60 4.31
N ILE A 40 -7.83 8.33 3.28
CA ILE A 40 -9.17 8.23 2.68
C ILE A 40 -8.98 7.57 1.33
N THR A 41 -9.38 6.31 1.20
CA THR A 41 -9.18 5.57 -0.04
C THR A 41 -10.32 5.84 -1.01
N THR A 42 -9.99 6.04 -2.29
CA THR A 42 -10.95 6.32 -3.36
C THR A 42 -10.90 5.22 -4.44
N THR A 43 -10.22 4.11 -4.15
CA THR A 43 -10.03 2.96 -5.04
C THR A 43 -10.03 1.67 -4.24
N ALA A 44 -10.59 0.59 -4.76
CA ALA A 44 -10.58 -0.75 -4.19
C ALA A 44 -9.48 -1.62 -4.82
N GLY A 45 -8.21 -1.41 -4.42
CA GLY A 45 -7.08 -2.17 -4.96
C GLY A 45 -5.91 -2.31 -4.00
N THR A 46 -5.12 -1.24 -3.87
CA THR A 46 -3.77 -1.31 -3.29
C THR A 46 -3.72 -1.79 -1.83
N GLY A 47 -4.72 -1.46 -1.01
CA GLY A 47 -4.68 -1.70 0.43
C GLY A 47 -3.67 -0.84 1.19
N SER A 48 -3.03 0.13 0.54
CA SER A 48 -2.00 1.00 1.14
C SER A 48 -2.53 1.81 2.34
N GLU A 49 -3.84 2.02 2.44
CA GLU A 49 -4.49 2.63 3.60
C GLU A 49 -4.40 1.80 4.88
N VAL A 50 -4.07 0.51 4.80
CA VAL A 50 -3.96 -0.42 5.93
C VAL A 50 -2.62 -1.17 5.97
N ASP A 51 -1.57 -0.59 5.38
CA ASP A 51 -0.21 -1.10 5.51
C ASP A 51 0.81 0.00 5.90
N GLY A 52 2.02 -0.44 6.24
CA GLY A 52 3.12 0.43 6.65
C GLY A 52 4.14 0.76 5.57
N VAL A 53 3.93 0.42 4.29
CA VAL A 53 4.94 0.63 3.24
C VAL A 53 4.39 1.52 2.14
N GLY A 54 5.17 2.52 1.74
CA GLY A 54 4.92 3.27 0.50
C GLY A 54 5.92 2.87 -0.57
N VAL A 55 5.50 2.73 -1.82
CA VAL A 55 6.37 2.44 -2.94
C VAL A 55 6.66 3.73 -3.72
N ILE A 56 7.92 4.12 -3.79
CA ILE A 56 8.37 5.38 -4.39
C ILE A 56 9.32 5.09 -5.55
N THR A 57 9.19 5.86 -6.62
CA THR A 57 10.09 5.82 -7.78
C THR A 57 11.11 6.95 -7.68
N ASN A 58 12.39 6.64 -7.78
CA ASN A 58 13.45 7.61 -7.98
C ASN A 58 13.62 7.86 -9.49
N GLU A 59 13.28 9.05 -9.95
CA GLU A 59 13.35 9.38 -11.38
C GLU A 59 14.78 9.46 -11.93
N ALA A 60 15.77 9.77 -11.07
CA ALA A 60 17.17 9.88 -11.48
C ALA A 60 17.84 8.51 -11.66
N THR A 61 17.47 7.52 -10.85
CA THR A 61 18.04 6.15 -10.92
C THR A 61 17.11 5.14 -11.59
N HIS A 62 15.86 5.52 -11.86
CA HIS A 62 14.79 4.65 -12.36
C HIS A 62 14.49 3.44 -11.47
N GLU A 63 14.79 3.55 -10.18
CA GLU A 63 14.51 2.51 -9.19
C GLU A 63 13.14 2.73 -8.54
N LYS A 64 12.41 1.63 -8.28
CA LYS A 64 11.13 1.62 -7.56
C LYS A 64 11.29 0.82 -6.28
N MET A 65 11.24 1.51 -5.14
CA MET A 65 11.57 0.91 -3.84
C MET A 65 10.52 1.20 -2.78
N GLY A 66 10.38 0.27 -1.84
CA GLY A 66 9.59 0.46 -0.62
C GLY A 66 10.30 1.40 0.36
N VAL A 67 9.54 2.27 1.01
CA VAL A 67 9.96 3.18 2.07
C VAL A 67 8.94 3.10 3.21
N GLY A 68 9.41 3.10 4.45
CA GLY A 68 8.57 3.11 5.65
C GLY A 68 8.74 1.88 6.53
N GLY A 69 7.64 1.43 7.11
CA GLY A 69 7.55 0.37 8.11
C GLY A 69 6.37 0.61 9.04
N GLU A 70 6.37 -0.05 10.20
CA GLU A 70 5.29 0.11 11.20
C GLU A 70 5.03 1.57 11.59
N CYS A 71 6.05 2.42 11.51
CA CYS A 71 5.99 3.83 11.86
C CYS A 71 5.08 4.70 10.98
N VAL A 72 4.72 4.24 9.77
CA VAL A 72 3.84 4.97 8.84
C VAL A 72 2.52 4.25 8.56
N PHE A 73 2.13 3.28 9.38
CA PHE A 73 0.76 2.78 9.35
C PHE A 73 -0.22 3.94 9.58
N PRO A 74 -1.22 4.14 8.69
CA PRO A 74 -2.25 5.14 8.90
C PRO A 74 -2.94 4.95 10.25
N LYS A 75 -3.19 6.07 10.95
CA LYS A 75 -3.91 6.07 12.23
C LYS A 75 -5.40 5.86 12.05
N LEU A 76 -5.92 6.23 10.88
CA LEU A 76 -7.30 6.04 10.48
C LEU A 76 -7.32 5.77 8.98
N ALA A 77 -8.03 4.71 8.58
CA ALA A 77 -8.41 4.44 7.21
C ALA A 77 -9.91 4.66 7.06
N VAL A 78 -10.31 5.56 6.17
CA VAL A 78 -11.71 5.80 5.78
C VAL A 78 -11.94 5.11 4.45
N VAL A 79 -12.81 4.11 4.47
CA VAL A 79 -13.18 3.31 3.29
C VAL A 79 -14.66 3.55 3.05
N ASP A 80 -14.96 4.46 2.11
CA ASP A 80 -16.31 4.79 1.69
C ASP A 80 -16.50 4.38 0.22
N PRO A 81 -17.34 3.38 -0.09
CA PRO A 81 -17.56 2.92 -1.46
C PRO A 81 -18.18 3.99 -2.37
N GLU A 82 -18.85 5.02 -1.83
CA GLU A 82 -19.39 6.12 -2.63
C GLU A 82 -18.28 6.91 -3.34
N LEU A 83 -17.09 7.01 -2.71
CA LEU A 83 -15.90 7.66 -3.26
C LEU A 83 -15.25 6.87 -4.42
N MET A 84 -15.73 5.66 -4.69
CA MET A 84 -15.20 4.77 -5.74
C MET A 84 -16.11 4.72 -6.97
N THR A 85 -17.33 5.28 -6.90
CA THR A 85 -18.37 5.15 -7.93
C THR A 85 -18.02 5.83 -9.26
N THR A 86 -17.10 6.79 -9.24
CA THR A 86 -16.67 7.55 -10.43
C THR A 86 -15.41 6.98 -11.09
N VAL A 87 -14.86 5.86 -10.59
CA VAL A 87 -13.66 5.27 -11.17
C VAL A 87 -13.99 4.62 -12.53
N PRO A 88 -13.26 4.96 -13.61
CA PRO A 88 -13.50 4.35 -14.92
C PRO A 88 -13.35 2.82 -14.88
N SER A 89 -14.23 2.09 -15.57
CA SER A 89 -14.28 0.62 -15.56
C SER A 89 -12.93 -0.05 -15.85
N LYS A 90 -12.12 0.53 -16.76
CA LYS A 90 -10.77 0.03 -17.04
C LYS A 90 -9.84 0.12 -15.83
N LEU A 91 -9.92 1.20 -15.06
CA LEU A 91 -9.16 1.37 -13.83
C LEU A 91 -9.76 0.51 -12.70
N THR A 92 -11.08 0.32 -12.66
CA THR A 92 -11.75 -0.65 -11.77
C THR A 92 -11.22 -2.07 -11.99
N ALA A 93 -11.04 -2.47 -13.25
CA ALA A 93 -10.43 -3.76 -13.56
C ALA A 93 -8.99 -3.86 -13.04
N TYR A 94 -8.14 -2.85 -13.29
CA TYR A 94 -6.74 -2.86 -12.86
C TYR A 94 -6.58 -2.97 -11.35
N GLN A 95 -7.31 -2.15 -10.59
CA GLN A 95 -7.25 -2.20 -9.13
C GLN A 95 -7.87 -3.49 -8.56
N GLY A 96 -8.90 -4.05 -9.20
CA GLY A 96 -9.46 -5.34 -8.78
C GLY A 96 -8.49 -6.50 -9.00
N PHE A 97 -7.73 -6.50 -10.10
CA PHE A 97 -6.66 -7.46 -10.31
C PHE A 97 -5.50 -7.26 -9.33
N ASP A 98 -5.17 -6.03 -8.98
CA ASP A 98 -4.19 -5.72 -7.93
C ASP A 98 -4.58 -6.35 -6.59
N ALA A 99 -5.82 -6.13 -6.14
CA ALA A 99 -6.37 -6.77 -4.94
C ALA A 99 -6.38 -8.31 -5.01
N LEU A 100 -6.69 -8.87 -6.18
CA LEU A 100 -6.66 -10.32 -6.41
C LEU A 100 -5.25 -10.88 -6.24
N PHE A 101 -4.25 -10.24 -6.86
CA PHE A 101 -2.86 -10.69 -6.80
C PHE A 101 -2.27 -10.53 -5.41
N HIS A 102 -2.53 -9.42 -4.71
CA HIS A 102 -2.16 -9.29 -3.29
C HIS A 102 -2.72 -10.43 -2.43
N SER A 103 -3.98 -10.79 -2.64
CA SER A 103 -4.64 -11.87 -1.89
C SER A 103 -4.04 -13.24 -2.24
N LEU A 104 -3.83 -13.52 -3.53
CA LEU A 104 -3.25 -14.77 -3.99
C LEU A 104 -1.80 -14.94 -3.54
N GLU A 105 -0.97 -13.90 -3.70
CA GLU A 105 0.43 -13.87 -3.25
C GLU A 105 0.53 -14.03 -1.74
N GLY A 106 -0.38 -13.39 -0.99
CA GLY A 106 -0.51 -13.58 0.46
C GLY A 106 -0.81 -15.03 0.84
N TYR A 107 -1.74 -15.67 0.13
CA TYR A 107 -2.14 -17.06 0.39
C TYR A 107 -1.04 -18.09 0.07
N ILE A 108 -0.27 -17.87 -1.00
CA ILE A 108 0.84 -18.78 -1.40
C ILE A 108 2.18 -18.42 -0.73
N SER A 109 2.20 -17.38 0.10
CA SER A 109 3.41 -16.89 0.74
C SER A 109 4.00 -17.92 1.71
N LYS A 110 5.33 -18.01 1.76
CA LYS A 110 6.04 -18.78 2.80
C LYS A 110 5.82 -18.24 4.22
N LYS A 111 5.25 -17.03 4.34
CA LYS A 111 4.91 -16.36 5.62
C LYS A 111 3.41 -16.37 5.93
N ALA A 112 2.61 -17.10 5.14
CA ALA A 112 1.18 -17.23 5.36
C ALA A 112 0.88 -17.82 6.75
N ASN A 113 -0.24 -17.40 7.33
CA ASN A 113 -0.76 -17.89 8.60
C ASN A 113 -2.29 -17.93 8.55
N LEU A 114 -2.92 -18.59 9.53
CA LEU A 114 -4.36 -18.81 9.54
C LEU A 114 -5.18 -17.51 9.41
N MET A 115 -4.69 -16.39 9.97
CA MET A 115 -5.37 -15.10 9.88
C MET A 115 -5.22 -14.49 8.48
N SER A 116 -4.03 -14.52 7.88
CA SER A 116 -3.83 -14.03 6.51
C SER A 116 -4.65 -14.84 5.51
N ASP A 117 -4.72 -16.16 5.69
CA ASP A 117 -5.46 -17.06 4.80
C ASP A 117 -6.96 -16.76 4.82
N MET A 118 -7.51 -16.48 6.00
CA MET A 118 -8.90 -16.07 6.16
C MET A 118 -9.22 -14.80 5.33
N TYR A 119 -8.37 -13.78 5.39
CA TYR A 119 -8.55 -12.56 4.60
C TYR A 119 -8.34 -12.80 3.10
N ALA A 120 -7.28 -13.53 2.73
CA ALA A 120 -6.95 -13.80 1.34
C ALA A 120 -8.04 -14.61 0.62
N LEU A 121 -8.54 -15.68 1.22
CA LEU A 121 -9.60 -16.51 0.63
C LEU A 121 -10.89 -15.71 0.45
N THR A 122 -11.28 -14.93 1.48
CA THR A 122 -12.48 -14.07 1.42
C THR A 122 -12.34 -13.00 0.33
N ALA A 123 -11.16 -12.40 0.19
CA ALA A 123 -10.89 -11.40 -0.83
C ALA A 123 -10.93 -12.01 -2.24
N VAL A 124 -10.31 -13.17 -2.46
CA VAL A 124 -10.36 -13.89 -3.75
C VAL A 124 -11.80 -14.23 -4.14
N GLU A 125 -12.61 -14.73 -3.20
CA GLU A 125 -14.02 -15.04 -3.46
C GLU A 125 -14.81 -13.79 -3.85
N ASN A 126 -14.66 -12.70 -3.08
CA ASN A 126 -15.36 -11.45 -3.34
C ASN A 126 -14.94 -10.81 -4.67
N VAL A 127 -13.64 -10.76 -4.97
CA VAL A 127 -13.14 -10.21 -6.23
C VAL A 127 -13.65 -11.05 -7.41
N GLY A 128 -13.54 -12.37 -7.33
CA GLY A 128 -14.04 -13.28 -8.37
C GLY A 128 -15.54 -13.14 -8.63
N ARG A 129 -16.33 -12.83 -7.58
CA ARG A 129 -17.78 -12.66 -7.69
C ARG A 129 -18.20 -11.28 -8.19
N TYR A 130 -17.51 -10.21 -7.81
CA TYR A 130 -18.00 -8.84 -7.97
C TYR A 130 -17.25 -7.99 -8.99
N LEU A 131 -15.99 -8.31 -9.33
CA LEU A 131 -15.18 -7.45 -10.19
C LEU A 131 -15.76 -7.27 -11.59
N ALA A 132 -16.29 -8.33 -12.21
CA ALA A 132 -16.85 -8.24 -13.56
C ALA A 132 -18.13 -7.39 -13.64
N ARG A 133 -18.82 -7.19 -12.50
CA ARG A 133 -20.00 -6.33 -12.39
C ARG A 133 -19.62 -4.86 -12.12
N ALA A 134 -18.50 -4.64 -11.43
CA ALA A 134 -18.07 -3.35 -10.90
C ALA A 134 -17.58 -2.38 -11.99
#